data_AF-A0A1Y1KYJ1-F1
#
_entry.id   AF-A0A1Y1KYJ1-F1
#
_cell.length_a   1.000
_cell.length_b   1.000
_cell.length_c   1.000
_cell.angle_alpha   90.00
_cell.angle_beta   90.00
_cell.angle_gamma   90.00
#
_symmetry.space_group_name_H-M   'P 1'
#
loop_
_entity.id
_entity.type
_entity.pdbx_description
1 polymer ?
#
loop_
_entity_poly.entity_id
_entity_poly.type
_entity_poly.pdbx_seq_one_letter_code
_entity_poly.pdbx_strand_id
1 'polypeptide(L)'
;SIFGAPDIPECGPKSFAFQYSPTRPPWLSKVPPQTDILVTHSPPKHHLDLDLGCPHLLREVWRVKPRLHIFGHCHCAYGKESVYFDDVQFAYERLLSRPRRGFFWDFIPNPSWVDMFEIIFHGI
;
A
#
# COMPACT_ATOMS: atom_id res chain seq x y z
N SER A 1 14.12 -11.90 10.55
CA SER A 1 13.40 -13.04 9.96
C SER A 1 12.88 -12.67 8.57
N ILE A 2 12.66 -13.67 7.72
CA ILE A 2 12.12 -13.48 6.37
C ILE A 2 10.76 -14.18 6.30
N PHE A 3 9.75 -13.50 5.76
CA PHE A 3 8.42 -14.08 5.53
C PHE A 3 7.99 -13.86 4.08
N GLY A 4 7.45 -14.92 3.46
CA GLY A 4 6.99 -14.90 2.08
C GLY A 4 5.50 -15.24 1.98
N ALA A 5 4.75 -14.50 1.16
CA ALA A 5 3.33 -14.77 0.87
C ALA A 5 3.05 -14.72 -0.65
N PRO A 6 2.54 -15.81 -1.25
CA PRO A 6 2.32 -15.89 -2.70
C PRO A 6 0.98 -15.28 -3.15
N ASP A 7 0.15 -14.82 -2.20
CA ASP A 7 -1.22 -14.38 -2.43
C ASP A 7 -1.31 -13.21 -3.42
N ILE A 8 -2.21 -13.32 -4.40
CA ILE A 8 -2.51 -12.28 -5.39
C ILE A 8 -4.01 -11.94 -5.42
N PRO A 9 -4.40 -10.67 -5.55
CA PRO A 9 -5.78 -10.33 -5.91
C PRO A 9 -6.16 -11.04 -7.22
N GLU A 10 -7.44 -11.34 -7.39
CA GLU A 10 -7.96 -11.85 -8.66
C GLU A 10 -7.53 -10.95 -9.84
N CYS A 11 -6.75 -11.51 -10.76
CA CYS A 11 -6.07 -10.78 -11.83
C CYS A 11 -6.05 -11.60 -13.14
N GLY A 12 -7.21 -12.14 -13.53
CA GLY A 12 -7.35 -12.91 -14.77
C GLY A 12 -8.09 -14.23 -14.58
N PRO A 13 -7.72 -15.29 -15.33
CA PRO A 13 -8.40 -16.58 -15.25
C PRO A 13 -8.32 -17.21 -13.86
N LYS A 14 -9.37 -17.95 -13.47
CA LYS A 14 -9.41 -18.70 -12.20
C LYS A 14 -8.33 -19.80 -12.09
N SER A 15 -7.65 -20.13 -13.18
CA SER A 15 -6.54 -21.08 -13.19
C SER A 15 -5.24 -20.51 -12.62
N PHE A 16 -5.10 -19.19 -12.43
CA PHE A 16 -3.91 -18.65 -11.76
C PHE A 16 -3.92 -19.05 -10.28
N ALA A 17 -2.77 -19.51 -9.79
CA ALA A 17 -2.58 -19.99 -8.43
C ALA A 17 -2.59 -18.83 -7.42
N PHE A 18 -2.95 -19.14 -6.17
CA PHE A 18 -2.89 -18.23 -5.02
C PHE A 18 -3.76 -16.95 -5.15
N GLN A 19 -4.76 -16.96 -6.02
CA GLN A 19 -5.73 -15.86 -6.13
C GLN A 19 -6.65 -15.80 -4.91
N TYR A 20 -6.93 -14.57 -4.45
CA TYR A 20 -7.96 -14.29 -3.46
C TYR A 20 -8.93 -13.22 -3.97
N SER A 21 -10.19 -13.36 -3.58
CA SER A 21 -11.21 -12.35 -3.85
C SER A 21 -10.90 -11.07 -3.06
N PRO A 22 -11.03 -9.87 -3.67
CA PRO A 22 -10.88 -8.59 -2.96
C PRO A 22 -11.77 -8.45 -1.72
N THR A 23 -12.89 -9.19 -1.68
CA THR A 23 -13.85 -9.21 -0.56
C THR A 23 -13.38 -10.07 0.63
N ARG A 24 -12.45 -11.00 0.41
CA ARG A 24 -11.92 -11.92 1.44
C ARG A 24 -10.39 -11.98 1.37
N PRO A 25 -9.71 -10.87 1.67
CA PRO A 25 -8.25 -10.79 1.63
C PRO A 25 -7.63 -11.60 2.77
N PRO A 26 -6.51 -12.29 2.54
CA PRO A 26 -5.87 -13.16 3.52
C PRO A 26 -4.97 -12.43 4.51
N TRP A 27 -4.85 -11.11 4.42
CA TRP A 27 -3.75 -10.36 5.05
C TRP A 27 -3.89 -10.13 6.56
N LEU A 28 -5.09 -10.26 7.14
CA LEU A 28 -5.32 -9.95 8.55
C LEU A 28 -4.46 -10.85 9.46
N SER A 29 -3.46 -10.27 10.11
CA SER A 29 -2.54 -10.97 11.04
C SER A 29 -1.78 -12.14 10.41
N LYS A 30 -1.63 -12.14 9.08
CA LYS A 30 -0.96 -13.22 8.33
C LYS A 30 0.56 -13.14 8.43
N VAL A 31 1.11 -11.93 8.47
CA VAL A 31 2.56 -11.72 8.53
C VAL A 31 2.99 -11.76 10.01
N PRO A 32 3.94 -12.62 10.41
CA PRO A 32 4.41 -12.64 11.79
C PRO A 32 4.94 -11.27 12.23
N PRO A 33 4.64 -10.82 13.46
CA PRO A 33 5.30 -9.68 14.06
C PRO A 33 6.84 -9.81 13.99
N GLN A 34 7.56 -8.68 13.98
CA GLN A 34 9.03 -8.64 13.86
C GLN A 34 9.60 -9.30 12.58
N THR A 35 8.81 -9.39 11.50
CA THR A 35 9.34 -9.74 10.17
C THR A 35 10.26 -8.62 9.69
N ASP A 36 11.55 -8.92 9.49
CA ASP A 36 12.51 -7.94 8.97
C ASP A 36 12.37 -7.74 7.46
N ILE A 37 12.21 -8.84 6.72
CA ILE A 37 12.07 -8.84 5.26
C ILE A 37 10.76 -9.51 4.90
N LEU A 38 9.86 -8.75 4.29
CA LEU A 38 8.59 -9.23 3.76
C LEU A 38 8.73 -9.43 2.24
N VAL A 39 8.36 -10.59 1.75
CA VAL A 39 8.31 -10.90 0.31
C VAL A 39 6.86 -11.21 -0.06
N THR A 40 6.25 -10.44 -0.95
CA THR A 40 4.89 -10.70 -1.43
C THR A 40 4.86 -10.80 -2.94
N HIS A 41 3.86 -11.49 -3.49
CA HIS A 41 3.68 -11.47 -4.93
C HIS A 41 3.16 -10.08 -5.36
N SER A 42 2.04 -9.61 -4.81
CA SER A 42 1.47 -8.29 -5.17
C SER A 42 2.07 -7.10 -4.40
N PRO A 43 2.04 -5.89 -4.98
CA PRO A 43 2.45 -4.67 -4.28
C PRO A 43 1.44 -4.24 -3.21
N PRO A 44 1.89 -3.58 -2.11
CA PRO A 44 0.99 -2.83 -1.26
C PRO A 44 0.41 -1.63 -2.02
N LYS A 45 -0.78 -1.19 -1.64
CA LYS A 45 -1.42 -0.03 -2.29
C LYS A 45 -0.56 1.23 -2.14
N HIS A 46 -0.54 2.08 -3.16
CA HIS A 46 0.18 3.38 -3.21
C HIS A 46 1.70 3.32 -3.39
N HIS A 47 2.27 2.13 -3.53
CA HIS A 47 3.71 1.91 -3.53
C HIS A 47 4.14 1.08 -4.73
N LEU A 48 4.67 1.76 -5.76
CA LEU A 48 5.08 1.14 -7.03
C LEU A 48 4.02 0.16 -7.59
N ASP A 49 2.75 0.55 -7.50
CA ASP A 49 1.63 -0.36 -7.68
C ASP A 49 0.83 -0.13 -8.96
N LEU A 50 0.92 1.06 -9.57
CA LEU A 50 0.11 1.49 -10.71
C LEU A 50 -1.39 1.23 -10.49
N ASP A 51 -1.89 1.57 -9.29
CA ASP A 51 -3.28 1.35 -8.85
C ASP A 51 -3.72 -0.12 -8.76
N LEU A 52 -2.79 -1.08 -8.90
CA LEU A 52 -3.04 -2.52 -8.75
C LEU A 52 -2.69 -3.05 -7.34
N GLY A 53 -2.27 -2.18 -6.43
CA GLY A 53 -1.81 -2.56 -5.10
C GLY A 53 -2.95 -2.91 -4.13
N CYS A 54 -2.64 -3.78 -3.18
CA CYS A 54 -3.64 -4.27 -2.23
C CYS A 54 -3.70 -3.37 -0.97
N PRO A 55 -4.87 -2.75 -0.65
CA PRO A 55 -5.01 -1.92 0.54
C PRO A 55 -4.92 -2.73 1.85
N HIS A 56 -5.29 -4.01 1.82
CA HIS A 56 -5.20 -4.88 3.00
C HIS A 56 -3.77 -5.29 3.28
N LEU A 57 -2.95 -5.48 2.23
CA LEU A 57 -1.52 -5.68 2.38
C LEU A 57 -0.85 -4.43 2.96
N LEU A 58 -1.20 -3.23 2.49
CA LEU A 58 -0.67 -1.98 3.06
C LEU A 58 -0.95 -1.87 4.57
N ARG A 59 -2.17 -2.19 5.02
CA ARG A 59 -2.50 -2.22 6.46
C ARG A 59 -1.64 -3.21 7.25
N GLU A 60 -1.38 -4.38 6.66
CA GLU A 60 -0.55 -5.41 7.30
C GLU A 60 0.93 -4.98 7.36
N VAL A 61 1.42 -4.27 6.33
CA VAL A 61 2.75 -3.65 6.31
C VAL A 61 2.87 -2.61 7.43
N TRP A 62 1.88 -1.75 7.63
CA TRP A 62 1.84 -0.79 8.76
C TRP A 62 1.83 -1.46 10.13
N ARG A 63 1.19 -2.63 10.25
CA ARG A 63 1.12 -3.39 11.50
C ARG A 63 2.48 -4.01 11.85
N VAL A 64 3.19 -4.53 10.86
CA VAL A 64 4.44 -5.29 11.06
C VAL A 64 5.67 -4.41 10.98
N LYS A 65 5.63 -3.35 10.15
CA LYS A 65 6.73 -2.41 9.89
C LYS A 65 8.03 -3.09 9.46
N PRO A 66 8.02 -3.91 8.38
CA PRO A 66 9.22 -4.59 7.92
C PRO A 66 10.29 -3.58 7.48
N ARG A 67 11.57 -3.94 7.65
CA ARG A 67 12.71 -3.11 7.23
C ARG A 67 12.89 -3.09 5.72
N LEU A 68 12.45 -4.15 5.04
CA LEU A 68 12.46 -4.29 3.60
C LEU A 68 11.23 -5.05 3.14
N HIS A 69 10.51 -4.51 2.17
CA HIS A 69 9.41 -5.18 1.50
C HIS A 69 9.76 -5.35 0.02
N ILE A 70 9.85 -6.59 -0.44
CA ILE A 70 10.10 -6.97 -1.82
C ILE A 70 8.79 -7.51 -2.41
N PHE A 71 8.39 -6.99 -3.56
CA PHE A 71 7.18 -7.44 -4.23
C PHE A 71 7.32 -7.41 -5.75
N GLY A 72 6.41 -8.11 -6.44
CA GLY A 72 6.37 -8.23 -7.88
C GLY A 72 4.99 -7.91 -8.45
N HIS A 73 4.54 -8.71 -9.42
CA HIS A 73 3.21 -8.65 -10.06
C HIS A 73 3.00 -7.48 -11.04
N CYS A 74 3.43 -6.27 -10.72
CA CYS A 74 3.27 -5.12 -11.60
C CYS A 74 4.52 -4.91 -12.47
N HIS A 75 4.60 -5.63 -13.60
CA HIS A 75 5.80 -5.64 -14.46
C HIS A 75 6.21 -4.24 -14.95
N CYS A 76 5.26 -3.32 -15.06
CA CYS A 76 5.48 -1.96 -15.53
C CYS A 76 5.87 -0.98 -14.41
N ALA A 77 5.90 -1.42 -13.15
CA ALA A 77 6.11 -0.58 -11.98
C ALA A 77 7.42 -0.91 -11.23
N TYR A 78 8.48 -1.26 -11.98
CA TYR A 78 9.79 -1.50 -11.37
C TYR A 78 10.31 -0.23 -10.68
N GLY A 79 11.01 -0.39 -9.55
CA GLY A 79 11.55 0.74 -8.84
C GLY A 79 12.03 0.41 -7.43
N LYS A 80 12.40 1.45 -6.71
CA LYS A 80 12.68 1.43 -5.28
C LYS A 80 12.20 2.75 -4.67
N GLU A 81 11.75 2.68 -3.44
CA GLU A 81 11.30 3.83 -2.66
C GLU A 81 11.74 3.67 -1.21
N SER A 82 11.90 4.79 -0.52
CA SER A 82 12.13 4.82 0.92
C SER A 82 10.84 5.23 1.59
N VAL A 83 10.41 4.45 2.57
CA VAL A 83 9.16 4.63 3.31
C VAL A 83 9.49 4.71 4.78
N TYR A 84 8.83 5.61 5.49
CA TYR A 84 9.00 5.82 6.92
C TYR A 84 7.67 5.50 7.61
N PHE A 85 7.69 4.76 8.72
CA PHE A 85 6.46 4.42 9.43
C PHE A 85 6.06 5.51 10.44
N ASP A 86 5.84 6.72 9.94
CA ASP A 86 5.53 7.94 10.68
C ASP A 86 4.20 8.59 10.26
N ASP A 87 3.85 9.68 10.93
CA ASP A 87 2.57 10.37 10.69
C ASP A 87 2.53 11.04 9.30
N VAL A 88 3.68 11.46 8.76
CA VAL A 88 3.77 12.06 7.41
C VAL A 88 3.41 11.03 6.35
N GLN A 89 4.02 9.85 6.41
CA GLN A 89 3.75 8.77 5.48
C GLN A 89 2.28 8.31 5.59
N PHE A 90 1.75 8.21 6.80
CA PHE A 90 0.35 7.87 7.01
C PHE A 90 -0.60 8.91 6.39
N ALA A 91 -0.33 10.21 6.60
CA ALA A 91 -1.11 11.30 6.00
C ALA A 91 -0.99 11.32 4.46
N TYR A 92 0.19 11.04 3.92
CA TYR A 92 0.43 10.94 2.48
C TYR A 92 -0.38 9.81 1.83
N GLU A 93 -0.33 8.60 2.38
CA GLU A 93 -1.12 7.48 1.88
C GLU A 93 -2.63 7.73 2.04
N ARG A 94 -3.04 8.39 3.13
CA ARG A 94 -4.43 8.80 3.34
C ARG A 94 -4.87 9.78 2.26
N LEU A 95 -4.05 10.77 1.92
CA LEU A 95 -4.33 11.71 0.82
C LEU A 95 -4.47 10.96 -0.51
N LEU A 96 -3.55 10.04 -0.83
CA LEU A 96 -3.61 9.24 -2.07
C LEU A 96 -4.86 8.34 -2.15
N SER A 97 -5.41 7.93 -1.01
CA SER A 97 -6.63 7.10 -0.97
C SER A 97 -7.91 7.87 -1.31
N ARG A 98 -7.87 9.20 -1.33
CA ARG A 98 -9.04 10.04 -1.61
C ARG A 98 -9.36 10.06 -3.11
N PRO A 99 -10.65 10.11 -3.48
CA PRO A 99 -11.04 10.25 -4.87
C PRO A 99 -10.59 11.61 -5.42
N ARG A 100 -10.05 11.60 -6.65
CA ARG A 100 -9.74 12.85 -7.38
C ARG A 100 -11.04 13.61 -7.63
N ARG A 101 -11.10 14.87 -7.17
CA ARG A 101 -12.28 15.74 -7.36
C ARG A 101 -12.18 16.60 -8.63
N GLY A 102 -10.98 16.70 -9.20
CA GLY A 102 -10.72 17.42 -10.44
C GLY A 102 -10.27 18.85 -10.17
N PHE A 103 -9.53 19.40 -11.14
CA PHE A 103 -8.75 20.64 -11.01
C PHE A 103 -9.49 21.77 -10.27
N PHE A 104 -10.72 22.10 -10.67
CA PHE A 104 -11.47 23.20 -10.05
C PHE A 104 -11.91 22.93 -8.60
N TRP A 105 -12.26 21.68 -8.28
CA TRP A 105 -12.76 21.31 -6.96
C TRP A 105 -11.65 21.11 -5.94
N ASP A 106 -10.42 20.86 -6.40
CA ASP A 106 -9.26 20.71 -5.52
C ASP A 106 -8.85 22.06 -4.88
N PHE A 107 -9.13 23.20 -5.52
CA PHE A 107 -8.91 24.54 -4.96
C PHE A 107 -9.95 24.97 -3.91
N ILE A 108 -11.06 24.25 -3.77
CA ILE A 108 -12.06 24.54 -2.75
C ILE A 108 -11.71 23.76 -1.47
N PRO A 109 -11.66 24.40 -0.29
CA PRO A 109 -11.33 23.74 0.97
C PRO A 109 -12.13 22.46 1.17
N ASN A 110 -11.42 21.37 1.43
CA ASN A 110 -12.01 20.04 1.56
C ASN A 110 -11.13 19.14 2.47
N PRO A 111 -11.59 17.94 2.85
CA PRO A 111 -10.83 17.06 3.73
C PRO A 111 -9.40 16.71 3.29
N SER A 112 -9.08 16.75 1.99
CA SER A 112 -7.71 16.58 1.49
C SER A 112 -6.76 17.70 1.93
N TRP A 113 -7.29 18.90 2.19
CA TRP A 113 -6.50 20.02 2.69
C TRP A 113 -5.93 19.73 4.08
N VAL A 114 -6.69 19.02 4.93
CA VAL A 114 -6.22 18.63 6.27
C VAL A 114 -5.00 17.72 6.15
N ASP A 115 -5.06 16.72 5.28
CA ASP A 115 -3.93 15.80 5.05
C ASP A 115 -2.72 16.53 4.46
N MET A 116 -2.95 17.46 3.52
CA MET A 116 -1.88 18.31 2.98
C MET A 116 -1.22 19.18 4.06
N PHE A 117 -2.00 19.78 4.95
CA PHE A 117 -1.46 20.57 6.06
C PHE A 117 -0.70 19.70 7.06
N GLU A 118 -1.20 18.50 7.37
CA GLU A 118 -0.47 17.54 8.22
C GLU A 118 0.89 17.16 7.61
N ILE A 119 0.92 16.85 6.30
CA ILE A 119 2.18 16.54 5.59
C ILE A 119 3.15 17.73 5.66
N ILE A 120 2.68 18.96 5.41
CA ILE A 120 3.53 20.17 5.46
C ILE A 120 4.04 20.42 6.88
N PHE A 121 3.19 20.30 7.89
CA PHE A 121 3.53 20.62 9.27
C PHE A 121 4.51 19.60 9.87
N HIS A 122 4.34 18.32 9.56
CA HIS A 122 5.20 17.24 10.07
C HIS A 122 6.43 16.97 9.19
N GLY A 123 6.47 17.52 7.97
CA GLY A 123 7.58 17.36 7.02
C GLY A 123 8.67 18.44 7.07
N ILE A 124 8.51 19.47 7.92
CA ILE A 124 9.51 20.52 8.21
C ILE A 124 10.20 20.21 9.54
#